data_AF-A0A975GQK3-F1
#
_entry.id   AF-A0A975GQK3-F1
#
_cell.length_a   1.000
_cell.length_b   1.000
_cell.length_c   1.000
_cell.angle_alpha   90.00
_cell.angle_beta   90.00
_cell.angle_gamma   90.00
#
_symmetry.space_group_name_H-M   'P 1'
#
loop_
_entity.id
_entity.type
_entity.pdbx_description
1 polymer ?
#
loop_
_entity_poly.entity_id
_entity_poly.type
_entity_poly.pdbx_seq_one_letter_code
_entity_poly.pdbx_strand_id
1 'polypeptide(L)'
;MRICPQCNRKNLDKAKVCEKCGASLIMSKKGTKSSVSARKVVSAVKNRNQQEVVITDIKIPFWSMVMFMVKWVFASIPAIIIVALLILLSVSVASGLGNFFKILLQYVRQFL
;
A
#
# COMPACT_ATOMS: atom_id res chain seq x y z
N MET A 1 -12.30 39.52 -12.20
CA MET A 1 -12.57 38.14 -11.76
C MET A 1 -11.26 37.36 -11.84
N ARG A 2 -10.90 36.60 -10.81
CA ARG A 2 -9.64 35.82 -10.77
C ARG A 2 -9.90 34.34 -10.98
N ILE A 3 -8.97 33.65 -11.62
CA ILE A 3 -9.06 32.21 -11.87
C ILE A 3 -8.27 31.47 -10.80
N CYS A 4 -8.89 30.47 -10.17
CA CYS A 4 -8.20 29.63 -9.19
C CYS A 4 -7.14 28.76 -9.89
N PRO A 5 -5.85 28.77 -9.47
CA PRO A 5 -4.80 27.98 -10.09
C PRO A 5 -4.92 26.47 -9.82
N GLN A 6 -5.79 26.06 -8.91
CA GLN A 6 -5.96 24.65 -8.52
C GLN A 6 -7.06 23.94 -9.30
N CYS A 7 -8.13 24.64 -9.69
CA CYS A 7 -9.29 24.01 -10.33
C CYS A 7 -9.88 24.81 -11.52
N ASN A 8 -9.19 25.89 -11.93
CA ASN A 8 -9.50 26.73 -13.08
C ASN A 8 -10.90 27.39 -13.08
N ARG A 9 -11.59 27.47 -11.93
CA ARG A 9 -12.88 28.18 -11.80
C ARG A 9 -12.64 29.68 -11.63
N LYS A 10 -13.54 30.50 -12.20
CA LYS A 10 -13.63 31.94 -11.93
C LYS A 10 -14.19 32.21 -10.53
N ASN A 11 -13.50 33.05 -9.78
CA ASN A 11 -13.89 33.49 -8.44
C ASN A 11 -13.89 35.02 -8.37
N LEU A 12 -14.57 35.58 -7.37
CA LEU A 12 -14.49 37.01 -7.07
C LEU A 12 -13.02 37.42 -6.81
N ASP A 13 -12.62 38.59 -7.32
CA ASP A 13 -11.25 39.10 -7.21
C ASP A 13 -10.81 39.22 -5.76
N LYS A 14 -11.74 39.58 -4.88
CA LYS A 14 -11.47 39.70 -3.45
C LYS A 14 -11.38 38.32 -2.81
N ALA A 15 -12.37 37.43 -3.04
CA ALA A 15 -12.64 36.16 -2.34
C ALA A 15 -11.70 35.89 -1.15
N LYS A 16 -11.20 34.69 -0.88
CA LYS A 16 -10.14 34.41 0.12
C LYS A 16 -9.86 32.93 -0.01
N VAL A 17 -10.94 32.19 -0.24
CA VAL A 17 -10.99 30.77 -0.55
C VAL A 17 -11.73 30.57 -1.88
N CYS A 18 -11.37 29.51 -2.61
CA CYS A 18 -12.12 29.05 -3.77
C CYS A 18 -13.38 28.29 -3.36
N GLU A 19 -14.54 28.71 -3.86
CA GLU A 19 -15.84 28.10 -3.54
C GLU A 19 -16.02 26.68 -4.10
N LYS A 20 -15.16 26.22 -5.02
CA LYS A 20 -15.23 24.86 -5.59
C LYS A 20 -14.30 23.87 -4.92
N CYS A 21 -13.03 24.25 -4.73
CA CYS A 21 -11.98 23.34 -4.27
C CYS A 21 -11.40 23.69 -2.90
N GLY A 22 -11.82 24.81 -2.28
CA GLY A 22 -11.32 25.20 -0.96
C GLY A 22 -9.91 25.80 -0.95
N ALA A 23 -9.27 26.02 -2.11
CA ALA A 23 -7.93 26.58 -2.18
C ALA A 23 -7.87 28.02 -1.61
N SER A 24 -6.89 28.31 -0.75
CA SER A 24 -6.59 29.67 -0.29
C SER A 24 -6.05 30.50 -1.45
N LEU A 25 -6.77 31.56 -1.80
CA LEU A 25 -6.40 32.56 -2.81
C LEU A 25 -5.77 33.79 -2.16
N ILE A 26 -5.39 33.67 -0.88
CA ILE A 26 -4.65 34.68 -0.16
C ILE A 26 -3.18 34.47 -0.51
N MET A 27 -2.53 35.53 -0.98
CA MET A 27 -1.08 35.67 -1.23
C MET A 27 -0.61 35.49 -2.68
N SER A 28 -0.87 36.56 -3.45
CA SER A 28 0.09 37.07 -4.42
C SER A 28 1.23 37.81 -3.68
N LYS A 29 2.38 37.15 -3.50
CA LYS A 29 3.72 37.77 -3.42
C LYS A 29 4.78 36.67 -3.60
N LYS A 30 5.12 36.40 -4.86
CA LYS A 30 6.49 35.98 -5.21
C LYS A 30 7.35 37.24 -5.12
N GLY A 31 8.42 37.18 -4.32
CA GLY A 31 9.35 38.28 -4.11
C GLY A 31 10.48 37.87 -3.16
N THR A 32 11.50 37.25 -3.74
CA THR A 32 12.88 37.08 -3.28
C THR A 32 13.42 38.20 -2.38
N LYS A 33 14.34 37.88 -1.45
CA LYS A 33 15.71 38.45 -1.39
C LYS A 33 16.69 37.53 -0.64
N SER A 34 17.69 37.05 -1.37
CA SER A 34 19.01 36.66 -0.86
C SER A 34 19.73 37.90 -0.32
N SER A 35 20.37 37.79 0.83
CA SER A 35 21.66 38.45 1.10
C SER A 35 22.38 37.81 2.31
N VAL A 36 23.37 36.98 1.99
CA VAL A 36 24.70 36.81 2.61
C VAL A 36 24.84 36.74 4.15
N SER A 37 25.27 35.58 4.66
CA SER A 37 26.45 35.47 5.54
C SER A 37 26.97 34.03 5.55
N ALA A 38 28.20 33.86 5.08
CA ALA A 38 28.87 32.60 4.90
C ALA A 38 29.37 32.01 6.24
N ARG A 39 29.51 30.67 6.24
CA ARG A 39 30.30 29.82 7.15
C ARG A 39 29.54 29.13 8.30
N LYS A 40 28.79 28.06 7.95
CA LYS A 40 28.83 26.78 8.69
C LYS A 40 28.30 25.63 7.82
N VAL A 41 29.19 25.08 7.00
CA VAL A 41 28.96 23.79 6.33
C VAL A 41 29.38 22.72 7.34
N VAL A 42 28.42 22.02 7.94
CA VAL A 42 28.21 20.54 8.03
C VAL A 42 27.22 20.29 9.18
N SER A 43 26.27 19.37 8.96
CA SER A 43 25.31 18.79 9.93
C SER A 43 23.92 19.44 10.00
N ALA A 44 23.13 19.29 8.92
CA ALA A 44 21.68 19.06 8.97
C ALA A 44 21.12 19.09 7.54
N VAL A 45 21.36 18.05 6.75
CA VAL A 45 20.45 17.76 5.63
C VAL A 45 19.19 17.15 6.25
N LYS A 46 18.40 17.98 6.95
CA LYS A 46 17.03 17.65 7.32
C LYS A 46 16.24 17.70 6.03
N ASN A 47 15.90 16.52 5.52
CA ASN A 47 15.08 16.31 4.35
C ASN A 47 13.79 17.16 4.47
N ARG A 48 13.75 18.33 3.82
CA ARG A 48 12.63 19.27 3.91
C ARG A 48 11.39 18.83 3.13
N ASN A 49 11.34 17.56 2.70
CA ASN A 49 10.28 16.98 1.88
C ASN A 49 9.68 15.69 2.46
N GLN A 50 9.89 15.41 3.75
CA GLN A 50 9.04 14.44 4.45
C GLN A 50 7.87 15.19 5.06
N GLN A 51 6.85 15.45 4.25
CA GLN A 51 5.55 15.84 4.75
C GLN A 51 4.96 14.59 5.43
N GLU A 52 5.08 14.52 6.74
CA GLU A 52 4.34 13.56 7.54
C GLU A 52 2.87 13.98 7.51
N VAL A 53 2.15 13.43 6.54
CA VAL A 53 0.70 13.63 6.41
C VAL A 53 0.03 12.49 7.15
N VAL A 54 -0.44 12.76 8.36
CA VAL A 54 -1.36 11.87 9.05
C VAL A 54 -2.71 12.00 8.35
N ILE A 55 -3.01 11.08 7.43
CA ILE A 55 -4.32 11.01 6.79
C ILE A 55 -5.31 10.49 7.84
N THR A 56 -5.95 11.39 8.57
CA THR A 56 -7.12 11.06 9.39
C THR A 56 -8.33 10.93 8.46
N ASP A 57 -8.97 9.76 8.50
CA ASP A 57 -10.18 9.37 7.75
C ASP A 57 -10.05 9.25 6.23
N ILE A 58 -9.64 8.06 5.79
CA ILE A 58 -9.87 7.59 4.42
C ILE A 58 -11.36 7.23 4.31
N LYS A 59 -12.16 8.14 3.73
CA LYS A 59 -13.56 7.84 3.37
C LYS A 59 -13.60 6.82 2.25
N ILE A 60 -13.53 5.53 2.57
CA ILE A 60 -13.68 4.46 1.60
C ILE A 60 -15.18 4.15 1.47
N PRO A 61 -15.82 4.40 0.31
CA PRO A 61 -17.23 4.09 0.14
C PRO A 61 -17.44 2.57 0.20
N PHE A 62 -18.62 2.14 0.69
CA PHE A 62 -18.94 0.72 0.91
C PHE A 62 -18.65 -0.16 -0.32
N TRP A 63 -18.96 0.34 -1.51
CA TRP A 63 -18.71 -0.37 -2.77
C TRP A 63 -17.24 -0.63 -3.08
N SER A 64 -16.33 0.28 -2.71
CA SER A 64 -14.89 0.07 -2.89
C SER A 64 -14.35 -1.02 -1.95
N MET A 65 -14.91 -1.11 -0.74
CA MET A 65 -14.61 -2.18 0.22
C MET A 65 -15.06 -3.55 -0.31
N VAL A 66 -16.29 -3.65 -0.83
CA VAL A 66 -16.85 -4.91 -1.35
C VAL A 66 -16.11 -5.38 -2.60
N MET A 67 -15.83 -4.49 -3.56
CA MET A 67 -15.08 -4.85 -4.77
C MET A 67 -13.68 -5.37 -4.46
N PHE A 68 -13.04 -4.85 -3.41
CA PHE A 68 -11.77 -5.37 -2.94
C PHE A 68 -11.93 -6.80 -2.44
N MET A 69 -12.84 -7.05 -1.50
CA MET A 69 -13.11 -8.40 -0.96
C MET A 69 -13.41 -9.42 -2.05
N VAL A 70 -14.27 -9.06 -3.01
CA VAL A 70 -14.66 -9.95 -4.11
C VAL A 70 -13.44 -10.32 -4.98
N LYS A 71 -12.58 -9.35 -5.30
CA LYS A 71 -11.34 -9.62 -6.06
C LYS A 71 -10.38 -10.54 -5.31
N TRP A 72 -10.28 -10.39 -4.00
CA TRP A 72 -9.46 -11.28 -3.17
C TRP A 72 -9.98 -12.70 -3.18
N VAL A 73 -11.30 -12.88 -3.02
CA VAL A 73 -11.92 -14.21 -3.05
C VAL A 73 -11.68 -14.90 -4.40
N PHE A 74 -11.89 -14.20 -5.52
CA PHE A 74 -11.63 -14.78 -6.85
C PHE A 74 -10.16 -15.09 -7.10
N ALA A 75 -9.24 -14.31 -6.53
CA ALA A 75 -7.81 -14.59 -6.59
C ALA A 75 -7.41 -15.83 -5.76
N SER A 76 -8.10 -16.11 -4.65
CA SER A 76 -7.82 -17.28 -3.80
C SER A 76 -8.24 -18.61 -4.41
N ILE A 77 -9.28 -18.65 -5.24
CA ILE A 77 -9.78 -19.90 -5.87
C ILE A 77 -8.68 -20.63 -6.67
N PRO A 78 -8.00 -20.00 -7.65
CA PRO A 78 -6.93 -20.67 -8.40
C PRO A 78 -5.73 -21.03 -7.51
N ALA A 79 -5.42 -20.21 -6.50
CA ALA A 79 -4.33 -20.49 -5.58
C ALA A 79 -4.58 -21.76 -4.74
N ILE A 80 -5.81 -21.95 -4.26
CA ILE A 80 -6.18 -23.14 -3.46
C ILE A 80 -6.04 -24.42 -4.29
N ILE A 81 -6.41 -24.40 -5.58
CA ILE A 81 -6.27 -25.57 -6.47
C ILE A 81 -4.79 -25.98 -6.59
N ILE A 82 -3.89 -25.01 -6.78
CA ILE A 82 -2.45 -25.26 -6.89
C ILE A 82 -1.90 -25.83 -5.59
N VAL A 83 -2.28 -25.24 -4.45
CA VAL A 83 -1.85 -25.72 -3.13
C VAL A 83 -2.35 -27.14 -2.85
N ALA A 84 -3.61 -27.46 -3.20
CA ALA A 84 -4.16 -28.80 -3.04
C ALA A 84 -3.37 -29.85 -3.83
N LEU A 85 -2.98 -29.55 -5.08
CA LEU A 85 -2.16 -30.44 -5.90
C LEU A 85 -0.77 -30.67 -5.29
N LEU A 86 -0.13 -29.61 -4.78
CA LEU A 86 1.17 -29.72 -4.11
C LEU A 86 1.09 -30.56 -2.83
N ILE A 87 0.03 -30.39 -2.03
CA ILE A 87 -0.18 -31.20 -0.83
C ILE A 87 -0.39 -32.66 -1.22
N LEU A 88 -1.21 -32.98 -2.23
CA LEU A 88 -1.44 -34.35 -2.68
C LEU A 88 -0.15 -35.02 -3.15
N LEU A 89 0.69 -34.31 -3.91
CA LEU A 89 2.01 -34.81 -4.32
C LEU A 89 2.92 -35.06 -3.12
N SER A 90 2.98 -34.10 -2.20
CA SER A 90 3.82 -34.20 -0.99
C SER A 90 3.39 -35.35 -0.09
N VAL A 91 2.07 -35.53 0.11
CA VAL A 91 1.50 -36.60 0.91
C VAL A 91 1.69 -37.96 0.24
N SER A 92 1.57 -38.07 -1.08
CA SER A 92 1.81 -39.32 -1.81
C SER A 92 3.23 -39.85 -1.60
N VAL A 93 4.24 -38.97 -1.73
CA VAL A 93 5.65 -39.32 -1.49
C VAL A 93 5.90 -39.69 -0.04
N ALA A 94 5.41 -38.86 0.90
CA ALA A 94 5.60 -39.11 2.33
C ALA A 94 4.91 -40.39 2.80
N SER A 95 3.70 -40.68 2.30
CA SER A 95 2.92 -41.87 2.64
C SER A 95 3.56 -43.13 2.08
N GLY A 96 4.10 -43.09 0.86
CA GLY A 96 4.83 -44.22 0.27
C GLY A 96 6.04 -44.64 1.11
N LEU A 97 6.86 -43.67 1.53
CA LEU A 97 8.04 -43.92 2.34
C LEU A 97 7.69 -44.39 3.77
N GLY A 98 6.66 -43.79 4.39
CA GLY A 98 6.19 -44.18 5.71
C GLY A 98 5.58 -45.59 5.76
N ASN A 99 4.79 -45.96 4.73
CA ASN A 99 4.19 -47.29 4.63
C ASN A 99 5.24 -48.37 4.34
N PHE A 100 6.25 -48.06 3.51
CA PHE A 100 7.39 -48.95 3.27
C PHE A 100 8.18 -49.20 4.56
N PHE A 101 8.49 -48.15 5.32
CA PHE A 101 9.20 -48.27 6.60
C PHE A 101 8.40 -49.07 7.64
N LYS A 102 7.08 -48.88 7.70
CA LYS A 102 6.20 -49.70 8.56
C LYS A 102 6.23 -51.18 8.19
N ILE A 103 6.16 -51.53 6.91
CA ILE A 103 6.22 -52.93 6.44
C ILE A 103 7.59 -53.54 6.75
N LEU A 104 8.67 -52.80 6.52
CA LEU A 104 10.03 -53.26 6.83
C LEU A 104 10.20 -53.51 8.34
N LEU A 105 9.75 -52.58 9.19
CA LEU A 105 9.78 -52.77 10.65
C LEU A 105 8.93 -53.96 11.10
N GLN A 106 7.75 -54.16 10.49
CA GLN A 106 6.90 -55.31 10.79
C GLN A 106 7.55 -56.62 10.37
N TYR A 107 8.25 -56.65 9.23
CA TYR A 107 8.98 -57.81 8.74
C TYR A 107 10.17 -58.16 9.66
N VAL A 108 10.95 -57.16 10.07
CA VAL A 108 12.06 -57.35 11.02
C VAL A 108 11.56 -57.81 12.39
N ARG A 109 10.41 -57.29 12.87
CA ARG A 109 9.78 -57.72 14.13
C ARG A 109 9.19 -59.13 14.08
N GLN A 110 8.83 -59.64 12.92
CA GLN A 110 8.37 -61.03 12.76
C GLN A 110 9.53 -62.03 12.78
N PHE A 111 10.75 -61.56 12.53
CA PHE A 111 11.96 -62.39 12.42
C PHE A 111 12.91 -62.28 13.63
N LEU A 112 12.55 -61.45 14.62
CA LEU A 112 13.26 -61.24 15.89
C LEU A 112 12.39 -61.70 17.05
#